data_AF-A0A1A7R777-F1
#
_entry.id   AF-A0A1A7R777-F1
#
_cell.length_a   1.000
_cell.length_b   1.000
_cell.length_c   1.000
_cell.angle_alpha   90.00
_cell.angle_beta   90.00
_cell.angle_gamma   90.00
#
_symmetry.space_group_name_H-M   'P 1'
#
loop_
_entity.id
_entity.type
_entity.pdbx_description
1 polymer ?
#
loop_
_entity_poly.entity_id
_entity_poly.type
_entity_poly.pdbx_seq_one_letter_code
_entity_poly.pdbx_strand_id
1 'polypeptide(L)'
;MFIHVDAESNKRALKQYLTAFIFLIILFCPFAIYLVSCTPKSEIEQHLATPPSLYESETNSLINSNQQWQIPAVQISDDNFSFDESNPALEQMTAGAFWSSPAISLQNQTDQLYVYIDFAGQQQTRKDLEIAVLPICILDNNESPCMKAGLHAEGQIFHISTKEKTEYHTLNTNKSWIFYGHHFQENYIIPPNATLKFIVKGNIPEHLSIQWLRLTFSTNPIVEQQQSFMLNEQGSVKFKYLLALLPLFIFALIHVYQGFESLRNLTIGGLAALLFAINTIIWDIQYMVIGCLILCFASVCYCFENRYYRLLYLSGYLIIAGYAQQYYDGFNKAFFTQTGLILIIGLSMYFLESNEA
;
A
#
# COMPACT_ATOMS: atom_id res chain seq x y z
N MET A 1 15.36 5.39 -61.22
CA MET A 1 15.92 6.40 -60.31
C MET A 1 16.28 5.67 -59.03
N PHE A 2 17.53 5.24 -58.88
CA PHE A 2 17.99 4.55 -57.68
C PHE A 2 18.22 5.60 -56.59
N ILE A 3 17.52 5.47 -55.47
CA ILE A 3 17.77 6.31 -54.29
C ILE A 3 19.13 5.88 -53.75
N HIS A 4 20.16 6.68 -54.04
CA HIS A 4 21.47 6.54 -53.41
C HIS A 4 21.29 7.00 -51.96
N VAL A 5 21.09 6.06 -51.04
CA VAL A 5 21.10 6.35 -49.61
C VAL A 5 22.55 6.50 -49.19
N ASP A 6 22.92 7.71 -48.76
CA ASP A 6 24.30 8.03 -48.38
C ASP A 6 24.77 7.15 -47.21
N ALA A 7 25.84 6.39 -47.44
CA ALA A 7 26.40 5.47 -46.46
C ALA A 7 26.87 6.19 -45.17
N GLU A 8 27.16 7.49 -45.26
CA GLU A 8 27.50 8.35 -44.12
C GLU A 8 26.30 8.68 -43.23
N SER A 9 25.11 8.87 -43.81
CA SER A 9 23.87 9.11 -43.07
C SER A 9 23.48 7.88 -42.25
N ASN A 10 23.53 6.69 -42.86
CA ASN A 10 23.28 5.42 -42.15
C ASN A 10 24.30 5.16 -41.04
N LYS A 11 25.59 5.52 -41.24
CA LYS A 11 26.60 5.42 -40.18
C LYS A 11 26.31 6.36 -39.02
N ARG A 12 25.84 7.58 -39.28
CA ARG A 12 25.55 8.58 -38.26
C ARG A 12 24.30 8.18 -37.44
N ALA A 13 23.26 7.71 -38.10
CA ALA A 13 22.06 7.16 -37.46
C ALA A 13 22.39 5.91 -36.63
N LEU A 14 23.15 4.95 -37.17
CA LEU A 14 23.57 3.75 -36.43
C LEU A 14 24.38 4.12 -35.18
N LYS A 15 25.24 5.15 -35.26
CA LYS A 15 26.01 5.63 -34.12
C LYS A 15 25.10 6.25 -33.05
N GLN A 16 24.07 7.01 -33.44
CA GLN A 16 23.08 7.56 -32.50
C GLN A 16 22.24 6.46 -31.84
N TYR A 17 21.74 5.48 -32.61
CA TYR A 17 21.03 4.32 -32.05
C TYR A 17 21.90 3.50 -31.11
N LEU A 18 23.18 3.27 -31.47
CA LEU A 18 24.13 2.57 -30.61
C LEU A 18 24.39 3.35 -29.32
N THR A 19 24.52 4.67 -29.41
CA THR A 19 24.76 5.52 -28.23
C THR A 19 23.54 5.54 -27.32
N ALA A 20 22.33 5.64 -27.87
CA ALA A 20 21.08 5.55 -27.13
C ALA A 20 20.89 4.18 -26.48
N PHE A 21 21.20 3.10 -27.21
CA PHE A 21 21.12 1.73 -26.70
C PHE A 21 22.15 1.47 -25.58
N ILE A 22 23.38 1.99 -25.72
CA ILE A 22 24.40 1.93 -24.67
C ILE A 22 23.97 2.74 -23.45
N PHE A 23 23.41 3.94 -23.63
CA PHE A 23 22.88 4.74 -22.51
C PHE A 23 21.74 4.02 -21.81
N LEU A 24 20.85 3.38 -22.59
CA LEU A 24 19.73 2.60 -22.07
C LEU A 24 20.24 1.39 -21.29
N ILE A 25 21.24 0.66 -21.78
CA ILE A 25 21.89 -0.44 -21.06
C ILE A 25 22.59 0.05 -19.79
N ILE A 26 23.33 1.15 -19.84
CA ILE A 26 24.03 1.71 -18.66
C ILE A 26 23.02 2.18 -17.60
N LEU A 27 21.83 2.60 -18.00
CA LEU A 27 20.76 2.97 -17.06
C LEU A 27 20.00 1.73 -16.54
N PHE A 28 19.69 0.77 -17.42
CA PHE A 28 18.89 -0.42 -17.11
C PHE A 28 19.67 -1.53 -16.39
N CYS A 29 20.94 -1.76 -16.73
CA CYS A 29 21.75 -2.82 -16.12
C CYS A 29 21.99 -2.62 -14.62
N PRO A 30 22.36 -1.43 -14.10
CA PRO A 30 22.44 -1.23 -12.66
C PRO A 30 21.07 -1.41 -12.00
N PHE A 31 19.98 -1.02 -12.66
CA PHE A 31 18.62 -1.21 -12.17
C PHE A 31 18.23 -2.70 -12.13
N ALA A 32 18.54 -3.47 -13.17
CA ALA A 32 18.31 -4.91 -13.26
C ALA A 32 19.21 -5.71 -12.30
N ILE A 33 20.47 -5.31 -12.15
CA ILE A 33 21.40 -5.91 -11.18
C ILE A 33 20.95 -5.57 -9.76
N TYR A 34 20.48 -4.35 -9.48
CA TYR A 34 19.87 -3.97 -8.21
C TYR A 34 18.60 -4.79 -7.93
N LEU A 35 17.72 -4.97 -8.92
CA LEU A 35 16.51 -5.80 -8.81
C LEU A 35 16.82 -7.29 -8.57
N VAL A 36 17.92 -7.82 -9.11
CA VAL A 36 18.32 -9.22 -8.92
C VAL A 36 19.14 -9.43 -7.64
N SER A 37 19.95 -8.45 -7.23
CA SER A 37 20.82 -8.54 -6.04
C SER A 37 20.10 -8.19 -4.74
N CYS A 38 19.03 -7.39 -4.84
CA CYS A 38 18.07 -7.15 -3.78
C CYS A 38 16.80 -7.97 -4.06
N THR A 39 16.91 -9.29 -4.20
CA THR A 39 15.74 -10.13 -3.98
C THR A 39 15.21 -9.78 -2.59
N PRO A 40 14.03 -9.16 -2.49
CA PRO A 40 13.49 -8.81 -1.20
C PRO A 40 13.39 -10.12 -0.43
N LYS A 41 13.89 -10.14 0.82
CA LYS A 41 13.43 -11.12 1.78
C LYS A 41 11.91 -11.20 1.64
N SER A 42 11.35 -12.40 1.57
CA SER A 42 9.90 -12.54 1.45
C SER A 42 9.24 -11.64 2.49
N GLU A 43 8.13 -10.97 2.16
CA GLU A 43 7.46 -9.99 3.05
C GLU A 43 7.32 -10.54 4.48
N ILE A 44 7.00 -11.84 4.59
CA ILE A 44 6.92 -12.59 5.85
C ILE A 44 8.26 -12.70 6.58
N GLU A 45 9.40 -12.86 5.90
CA GLU A 45 10.73 -12.83 6.55
C GLU A 45 11.08 -11.43 7.10
N GLN A 46 10.62 -10.36 6.46
CA GLN A 46 10.80 -9.00 6.96
C GLN A 46 9.94 -8.79 8.21
N HIS A 47 8.67 -9.19 8.14
CA HIS A 47 7.75 -9.13 9.28
C HIS A 47 8.16 -10.04 10.42
N LEU A 48 8.78 -11.19 10.16
CA LEU A 48 9.32 -12.04 11.22
C LEU A 48 10.38 -11.32 12.05
N ALA A 49 11.26 -10.54 11.42
CA ALA A 49 12.34 -9.84 12.12
C ALA A 49 11.83 -8.63 12.92
N THR A 50 10.91 -7.86 12.35
CA THR A 50 10.40 -6.63 12.94
C THR A 50 8.93 -6.42 12.61
N PRO A 51 8.11 -6.01 13.60
CA PRO A 51 6.70 -5.71 13.35
C PRO A 51 6.56 -4.55 12.35
N PRO A 52 5.60 -4.60 11.41
CA PRO A 52 5.36 -3.50 10.49
C PRO A 52 4.89 -2.24 11.22
N SER A 53 5.08 -1.08 10.58
CA SER A 53 4.50 0.17 11.08
C SER A 53 2.98 0.14 10.92
N LEU A 54 2.25 0.64 11.92
CA LEU A 54 0.79 0.73 11.88
C LEU A 54 0.37 2.19 11.83
N TYR A 55 -0.67 2.48 11.07
CA TYR A 55 -1.20 3.81 10.83
C TYR A 55 -2.67 3.87 11.19
N GLU A 56 -3.13 5.05 11.58
CA GLU A 56 -4.55 5.33 11.69
C GLU A 56 -5.13 5.60 10.30
N SER A 57 -6.23 4.95 9.96
CA SER A 57 -6.86 5.05 8.64
C SER A 57 -7.32 6.48 8.30
N GLU A 58 -7.87 7.21 9.28
CA GLU A 58 -8.44 8.54 9.04
C GLU A 58 -7.39 9.64 8.93
N THR A 59 -6.40 9.62 9.83
CA THR A 59 -5.36 10.66 9.93
C THR A 59 -4.12 10.31 9.12
N ASN A 60 -3.96 9.02 8.74
CA ASN A 60 -2.78 8.45 8.10
C ASN A 60 -1.47 8.71 8.88
N SER A 61 -1.60 8.98 10.18
CA SER A 61 -0.45 9.16 11.07
C SER A 61 -0.03 7.82 11.65
N LEU A 62 1.28 7.69 11.89
CA LEU A 62 1.83 6.54 12.62
C LEU A 62 1.19 6.45 14.01
N ILE A 63 0.72 5.26 14.38
CA ILE A 63 0.17 5.03 15.72
C ILE A 63 1.27 5.23 16.75
N ASN A 64 0.96 5.94 17.83
CA ASN A 64 1.92 6.26 18.87
C ASN A 64 2.47 4.97 19.53
N SER A 65 3.75 4.94 19.87
CA SER A 65 4.36 3.82 20.60
C SER A 65 3.68 3.51 21.93
N ASN A 66 3.07 4.52 22.58
CA ASN A 66 2.33 4.33 23.83
C ASN A 66 1.05 3.52 23.66
N GLN A 67 0.57 3.38 22.42
CA GLN A 67 -0.61 2.62 22.05
C GLN A 67 -0.27 1.25 21.45
N GLN A 68 1.02 0.87 21.48
CA GLN A 68 1.55 -0.38 20.94
C GLN A 68 2.33 -1.10 22.03
N TRP A 69 1.89 -2.28 22.43
CA TRP A 69 2.58 -3.09 23.43
C TRP A 69 3.03 -4.43 22.86
N GLN A 70 4.29 -4.75 23.12
CA GLN A 70 4.86 -6.06 22.85
C GLN A 70 4.53 -6.98 24.03
N ILE A 71 3.82 -8.07 23.76
CA ILE A 71 3.38 -9.04 24.75
C ILE A 71 4.36 -10.20 24.76
N PRO A 72 5.02 -10.48 25.90
CA PRO A 72 5.89 -11.64 26.03
C PRO A 72 5.06 -12.93 25.96
N ALA A 73 5.25 -13.73 24.91
CA ALA A 73 4.53 -14.99 24.71
C ALA A 73 4.62 -15.95 25.92
N VAL A 74 5.75 -15.93 26.63
CA VAL A 74 5.99 -16.75 27.84
C VAL A 74 5.00 -16.43 28.97
N GLN A 75 4.46 -15.21 29.03
CA GLN A 75 3.55 -14.79 30.11
C GLN A 75 2.09 -15.20 29.88
N ILE A 76 1.72 -15.54 28.65
CA ILE A 76 0.33 -15.82 28.26
C ILE A 76 0.05 -17.30 27.99
N SER A 77 1.09 -18.14 27.93
CA SER A 77 0.99 -19.56 27.55
C SER A 77 0.27 -20.38 28.64
N ASP A 78 -0.94 -20.85 28.32
CA ASP A 78 -1.71 -21.78 29.15
C ASP A 78 -2.28 -22.90 28.27
N ASP A 79 -1.66 -24.09 28.35
CA ASP A 79 -1.97 -25.25 27.50
C ASP A 79 -3.42 -25.76 27.66
N ASN A 80 -4.07 -25.42 28.79
CA ASN A 80 -5.42 -25.87 29.12
C ASN A 80 -6.49 -24.81 28.85
N PHE A 81 -6.15 -23.69 28.22
CA PHE A 81 -7.14 -22.67 27.91
C PHE A 81 -8.09 -23.17 26.81
N SER A 82 -9.37 -23.26 27.15
CA SER A 82 -10.49 -23.39 26.22
C SER A 82 -11.53 -22.32 26.53
N PHE A 83 -12.18 -21.80 25.49
CA PHE A 83 -13.20 -20.79 25.66
C PHE A 83 -14.57 -21.41 25.96
N ASP A 84 -15.13 -21.12 27.13
CA ASP A 84 -16.51 -21.44 27.53
C ASP A 84 -17.35 -20.15 27.64
N GLU A 85 -18.27 -19.97 26.69
CA GLU A 85 -19.21 -18.84 26.62
C GLU A 85 -20.12 -18.70 27.85
N SER A 86 -20.25 -19.75 28.65
CA SER A 86 -21.14 -19.75 29.83
C SER A 86 -20.52 -19.11 31.08
N ASN A 87 -19.20 -18.89 31.10
CA ASN A 87 -18.50 -18.30 32.25
C ASN A 87 -18.30 -16.78 32.10
N PRO A 88 -18.23 -16.02 33.21
CA PRO A 88 -17.89 -14.60 33.16
C PRO A 88 -16.52 -14.39 32.50
N ALA A 89 -16.48 -13.57 31.45
CA ALA A 89 -15.27 -13.30 30.66
C ALA A 89 -14.06 -12.90 31.53
N LEU A 90 -14.29 -12.08 32.56
CA LEU A 90 -13.22 -11.62 33.44
C LEU A 90 -12.62 -12.75 34.28
N GLU A 91 -13.45 -13.63 34.85
CA GLU A 91 -12.99 -14.74 35.69
C GLU A 91 -12.18 -15.75 34.86
N GLN A 92 -12.65 -16.02 33.65
CA GLN A 92 -11.99 -16.95 32.73
C GLN A 92 -10.64 -16.42 32.22
N MET A 93 -10.56 -15.11 31.94
CA MET A 93 -9.34 -14.46 31.45
C MET A 93 -8.31 -14.20 32.55
N THR A 94 -8.72 -14.18 33.83
CA THR A 94 -7.82 -13.97 34.98
C THR A 94 -7.40 -15.27 35.68
N ALA A 95 -7.95 -16.41 35.28
CA ALA A 95 -7.50 -17.72 35.74
C ALA A 95 -6.20 -18.14 35.03
N GLY A 96 -5.24 -18.71 35.76
CA GLY A 96 -4.01 -19.27 35.17
C GLY A 96 -3.00 -18.20 34.71
N ALA A 97 -2.26 -18.49 33.63
CA ALA A 97 -1.29 -17.58 33.06
C ALA A 97 -1.97 -16.55 32.14
N PHE A 98 -1.75 -15.26 32.41
CA PHE A 98 -2.25 -14.17 31.60
C PHE A 98 -1.28 -12.98 31.68
N TRP A 99 -1.35 -12.12 30.67
CA TRP A 99 -0.69 -10.82 30.67
C TRP A 99 -1.72 -9.72 30.86
N SER A 100 -1.34 -8.66 31.58
CA SER A 100 -2.17 -7.48 31.71
C SER A 100 -1.37 -6.22 31.41
N SER A 101 -1.97 -5.31 30.63
CA SER A 101 -1.38 -4.02 30.32
C SER A 101 -1.39 -3.08 31.52
N PRO A 102 -0.50 -2.06 31.55
CA PRO A 102 -0.73 -0.90 32.41
C PRO A 102 -2.06 -0.23 32.05
N ALA A 103 -2.68 0.42 33.04
CA ALA A 103 -3.88 1.22 32.83
C ALA A 103 -3.52 2.51 32.08
N ILE A 104 -4.27 2.84 31.03
CA ILE A 104 -4.05 4.04 30.21
C ILE A 104 -5.32 4.89 30.15
N SER A 105 -5.21 6.17 30.47
CA SER A 105 -6.33 7.11 30.31
C SER A 105 -6.45 7.51 28.85
N LEU A 106 -7.60 7.22 28.24
CA LEU A 106 -7.89 7.59 26.86
C LEU A 106 -8.80 8.82 26.85
N GLN A 107 -8.36 9.90 26.21
CA GLN A 107 -9.26 11.01 25.86
C GLN A 107 -9.98 10.64 24.56
N ASN A 108 -11.04 9.85 24.68
CA ASN A 108 -11.81 9.44 23.51
C ASN A 108 -12.83 10.52 23.10
N GLN A 109 -12.90 10.80 21.80
CA GLN A 109 -13.92 11.66 21.19
C GLN A 109 -14.97 10.87 20.39
N THR A 110 -14.71 9.60 20.05
CA THR A 110 -15.51 8.83 19.09
C THR A 110 -16.33 7.70 19.75
N ASP A 111 -16.25 7.52 21.07
CA ASP A 111 -16.81 6.40 21.85
C ASP A 111 -16.42 4.99 21.33
N GLN A 112 -15.50 4.92 20.37
CA GLN A 112 -15.04 3.69 19.75
C GLN A 112 -13.58 3.41 20.09
N LEU A 113 -13.26 2.12 20.17
CA LEU A 113 -11.92 1.61 20.41
C LEU A 113 -11.67 0.46 19.46
N TYR A 114 -10.74 0.65 18.53
CA TYR A 114 -10.23 -0.39 17.68
C TYR A 114 -9.06 -1.07 18.37
N VAL A 115 -9.17 -2.38 18.56
CA VAL A 115 -8.12 -3.23 19.13
C VAL A 115 -7.59 -4.11 18.02
N TYR A 116 -6.28 -4.05 17.79
CA TYR A 116 -5.58 -4.73 16.73
C TYR A 116 -4.49 -5.62 17.30
N ILE A 117 -4.38 -6.85 16.80
CA ILE A 117 -3.31 -7.78 17.17
C ILE A 117 -2.61 -8.25 15.91
N ASP A 118 -1.28 -8.26 15.97
CA ASP A 118 -0.45 -8.93 15.00
C ASP A 118 0.71 -9.67 15.67
N PHE A 119 1.18 -10.71 15.01
CA PHE A 119 2.24 -11.54 15.54
C PHE A 119 2.98 -12.26 14.43
N ALA A 120 4.25 -12.55 14.68
CA ALA A 120 5.05 -13.39 13.79
C ALA A 120 5.88 -14.39 14.57
N GLY A 121 6.16 -15.52 13.92
CA GLY A 121 6.90 -16.59 14.55
C GLY A 121 7.29 -17.70 13.60
N GLN A 122 7.76 -18.78 14.21
CA GLN A 122 8.13 -20.01 13.52
C GLN A 122 7.39 -21.18 14.15
N GLN A 123 6.92 -22.08 13.31
CA GLN A 123 6.27 -23.31 13.76
C GLN A 123 6.88 -24.52 13.06
N GLN A 124 7.04 -25.61 13.82
CA GLN A 124 7.45 -26.91 13.30
C GLN A 124 6.28 -27.90 13.18
N THR A 125 5.11 -27.52 13.69
CA THR A 125 3.86 -28.27 13.59
C THR A 125 2.76 -27.36 13.06
N ARG A 126 1.68 -27.94 12.52
CA ARG A 126 0.49 -27.21 12.03
C ARG A 126 -0.57 -26.98 13.13
N LYS A 127 -0.18 -27.00 14.40
CA LYS A 127 -1.12 -26.73 15.49
C LYS A 127 -1.43 -25.24 15.52
N ASP A 128 -2.71 -24.93 15.67
CA ASP A 128 -3.16 -23.55 15.71
C ASP A 128 -2.86 -22.92 17.08
N LEU A 129 -2.40 -21.67 17.06
CA LEU A 129 -2.30 -20.79 18.21
C LEU A 129 -3.65 -20.10 18.41
N GLU A 130 -4.13 -20.06 19.65
CA GLU A 130 -5.32 -19.32 20.02
C GLU A 130 -4.96 -18.22 21.01
N ILE A 131 -5.38 -16.98 20.74
CA ILE A 131 -5.19 -15.83 21.61
C ILE A 131 -6.56 -15.22 21.89
N ALA A 132 -6.81 -14.92 23.16
CA ALA A 132 -7.96 -14.17 23.62
C ALA A 132 -7.49 -12.83 24.19
N VAL A 133 -8.20 -11.76 23.83
CA VAL A 133 -7.96 -10.41 24.35
C VAL A 133 -9.25 -9.87 24.95
N LEU A 134 -9.17 -9.36 26.18
CA LEU A 134 -10.28 -8.75 26.90
C LEU A 134 -9.91 -7.31 27.28
N PRO A 135 -10.52 -6.31 26.63
CA PRO A 135 -10.43 -4.93 27.06
C PRO A 135 -11.29 -4.70 28.32
N ILE A 136 -10.74 -3.99 29.29
CA ILE A 136 -11.37 -3.60 30.55
C ILE A 136 -11.47 -2.08 30.58
N CYS A 137 -12.70 -1.62 30.80
CA CYS A 137 -13.08 -0.24 30.98
C CYS A 137 -13.15 0.04 32.50
N ILE A 138 -12.33 0.97 32.97
CA ILE A 138 -12.25 1.40 34.37
C ILE A 138 -12.92 2.76 34.49
N LEU A 139 -14.04 2.79 35.23
CA LEU A 139 -14.85 3.97 35.51
C LEU A 139 -15.00 4.12 37.03
N ASP A 140 -14.61 5.26 37.60
CA ASP A 140 -14.73 5.54 39.04
C ASP A 140 -14.23 4.39 39.94
N ASN A 141 -13.10 3.76 39.54
CA ASN A 141 -12.49 2.57 40.17
C ASN A 141 -13.25 1.24 40.04
N ASN A 142 -14.33 1.18 39.27
CA ASN A 142 -14.98 -0.08 38.90
C ASN A 142 -14.39 -0.60 37.59
N GLU A 143 -13.83 -1.81 37.63
CA GLU A 143 -13.35 -2.53 36.45
C GLU A 143 -14.50 -3.34 35.84
N SER A 144 -14.81 -3.09 34.57
CA SER A 144 -15.80 -3.88 33.82
C SER A 144 -15.28 -4.17 32.41
N PRO A 145 -15.54 -5.35 31.84
CA PRO A 145 -15.23 -5.63 30.44
C PRO A 145 -15.88 -4.62 29.49
N CYS A 146 -15.15 -4.15 28.48
CA CYS A 146 -15.72 -3.32 27.43
C CYS A 146 -16.59 -4.17 26.49
N MET A 147 -17.64 -3.58 25.94
CA MET A 147 -18.57 -4.26 25.04
C MET A 147 -18.11 -4.11 23.59
N LYS A 148 -18.18 -5.18 22.81
CA LYS A 148 -17.92 -5.10 21.36
C LYS A 148 -18.94 -4.20 20.66
N ALA A 149 -18.48 -3.49 19.63
CA ALA A 149 -19.29 -2.59 18.81
C ALA A 149 -19.71 -3.30 17.51
N GLY A 150 -21.01 -3.36 17.20
CA GLY A 150 -21.51 -3.85 15.90
C GLY A 150 -22.86 -4.55 15.96
N LEU A 151 -23.49 -4.76 14.80
CA LEU A 151 -24.80 -5.41 14.64
C LEU A 151 -24.80 -6.92 14.93
N HIS A 152 -23.62 -7.55 14.97
CA HIS A 152 -23.42 -8.99 15.25
C HIS A 152 -22.38 -9.22 16.35
N ALA A 153 -22.15 -8.21 17.19
CA ALA A 153 -21.18 -8.26 18.26
C ALA A 153 -21.77 -9.03 19.46
N GLU A 154 -21.47 -10.33 19.54
CA GLU A 154 -21.76 -11.15 20.72
C GLU A 154 -20.48 -11.29 21.57
N GLY A 155 -20.63 -11.07 22.89
CA GLY A 155 -19.55 -11.20 23.86
C GLY A 155 -18.63 -9.98 24.00
N GLN A 156 -17.59 -10.17 24.82
CA GLN A 156 -16.63 -9.15 25.24
C GLN A 156 -15.19 -9.51 24.86
N ILE A 157 -14.96 -10.75 24.42
CA ILE A 157 -13.62 -11.28 24.17
C ILE A 157 -13.32 -11.28 22.69
N PHE A 158 -12.16 -10.74 22.35
CA PHE A 158 -11.61 -10.81 21.00
C PHE A 158 -10.81 -12.11 20.85
N HIS A 159 -11.33 -13.03 20.05
CA HIS A 159 -10.69 -14.30 19.73
C HIS A 159 -9.87 -14.20 18.45
N ILE A 160 -8.67 -14.75 18.50
CA ILE A 160 -7.69 -14.73 17.43
C ILE A 160 -7.15 -16.14 17.28
N SER A 161 -7.14 -16.65 16.06
CA SER A 161 -6.59 -17.96 15.76
C SER A 161 -5.73 -17.90 14.51
N THR A 162 -4.60 -18.60 14.51
CA THR A 162 -3.74 -18.75 13.32
C THR A 162 -4.39 -19.47 12.15
N LYS A 163 -5.57 -20.07 12.37
CA LYS A 163 -6.39 -20.66 11.32
C LYS A 163 -6.94 -19.61 10.35
N GLU A 164 -7.10 -18.38 10.83
CA GLU A 164 -7.66 -17.26 10.09
C GLU A 164 -6.56 -16.23 9.83
N LYS A 165 -6.65 -15.50 8.71
CA LYS A 165 -5.83 -14.30 8.40
C LYS A 165 -4.32 -14.41 8.73
N THR A 166 -3.76 -15.59 8.50
CA THR A 166 -2.35 -15.88 8.78
C THR A 166 -1.68 -16.38 7.52
N GLU A 167 -0.60 -15.72 7.15
CA GLU A 167 0.21 -16.10 6.00
C GLU A 167 1.34 -17.03 6.42
N TYR A 168 1.66 -18.01 5.58
CA TYR A 168 2.67 -19.03 5.86
C TYR A 168 3.69 -19.11 4.73
N HIS A 169 4.97 -19.18 5.09
CA HIS A 169 6.06 -19.46 4.16
C HIS A 169 6.89 -20.65 4.64
N THR A 170 7.10 -21.63 3.76
CA THR A 170 7.89 -22.84 4.06
C THR A 170 9.39 -22.54 3.97
N LEU A 171 10.12 -22.73 5.08
CA LEU A 171 11.59 -22.60 5.10
C LEU A 171 12.28 -23.88 4.62
N ASN A 172 11.84 -25.03 5.12
CA ASN A 172 12.28 -26.35 4.69
C ASN A 172 11.04 -27.13 4.27
N THR A 173 11.11 -27.84 3.14
CA THR A 173 10.02 -28.64 2.58
C THR A 173 9.29 -29.45 3.67
N ASN A 174 8.12 -28.95 4.05
CA ASN A 174 7.18 -29.53 5.02
C ASN A 174 7.74 -29.80 6.44
N LYS A 175 8.77 -29.08 6.89
CA LYS A 175 9.33 -29.24 8.25
C LYS A 175 9.24 -28.01 9.13
N SER A 176 9.31 -26.81 8.53
CA SER A 176 9.25 -25.57 9.27
C SER A 176 8.60 -24.49 8.44
N TRP A 177 7.76 -23.71 9.09
CA TRP A 177 7.06 -22.57 8.51
C TRP A 177 7.38 -21.32 9.32
N ILE A 178 7.60 -20.22 8.63
CA ILE A 178 7.44 -18.89 9.22
C ILE A 178 6.00 -18.46 8.99
N PHE A 179 5.45 -17.74 9.94
CA PHE A 179 4.08 -17.23 9.84
C PHE A 179 3.99 -15.78 10.29
N TYR A 180 3.04 -15.08 9.68
CA TYR A 180 2.65 -13.73 10.05
C TYR A 180 1.13 -13.67 10.13
N GLY A 181 0.60 -13.46 11.34
CA GLY A 181 -0.81 -13.29 11.61
C GLY A 181 -1.13 -11.80 11.71
N HIS A 182 -2.09 -11.33 10.93
CA HIS A 182 -2.33 -9.90 10.73
C HIS A 182 -3.79 -9.62 10.34
N HIS A 183 -4.20 -8.35 10.24
CA HIS A 183 -5.61 -7.96 10.03
C HIS A 183 -6.60 -8.47 11.10
N PHE A 184 -6.11 -8.84 12.29
CA PHE A 184 -6.97 -9.13 13.44
C PHE A 184 -7.33 -7.81 14.12
N GLN A 185 -8.52 -7.31 13.82
CA GLN A 185 -9.08 -6.12 14.43
C GLN A 185 -10.49 -6.38 14.93
N GLU A 186 -10.79 -5.86 16.12
CA GLU A 186 -12.13 -5.84 16.71
C GLU A 186 -12.45 -4.43 17.20
N ASN A 187 -13.73 -4.04 17.16
CA ASN A 187 -14.18 -2.73 17.63
C ASN A 187 -14.94 -2.86 18.95
N TYR A 188 -14.74 -1.92 19.87
CA TYR A 188 -15.35 -1.85 21.18
C TYR A 188 -15.97 -0.48 21.42
N ILE A 189 -17.06 -0.47 22.19
CA ILE A 189 -17.68 0.75 22.69
C ILE A 189 -17.02 1.08 24.03
N ILE A 190 -16.48 2.30 24.14
CA ILE A 190 -15.88 2.77 25.38
C ILE A 190 -16.54 4.06 25.85
N PRO A 191 -16.79 4.22 27.17
CA PRO A 191 -17.31 5.45 27.73
C PRO A 191 -16.33 6.62 27.55
N PRO A 192 -16.84 7.88 27.53
CA PRO A 192 -15.98 9.06 27.51
C PRO A 192 -15.10 9.11 28.76
N ASN A 193 -13.81 9.43 28.58
CA ASN A 193 -12.80 9.52 29.64
C ASN A 193 -12.56 8.21 30.44
N ALA A 194 -12.87 7.05 29.87
CA ALA A 194 -12.55 5.77 30.50
C ALA A 194 -11.03 5.55 30.58
N THR A 195 -10.59 4.92 31.67
CA THR A 195 -9.25 4.34 31.73
C THR A 195 -9.33 2.91 31.21
N LEU A 196 -8.41 2.53 30.32
CA LEU A 196 -8.41 1.24 29.66
C LEU A 196 -7.28 0.36 30.18
N LYS A 197 -7.57 -0.93 30.28
CA LYS A 197 -6.62 -1.99 30.61
C LYS A 197 -6.94 -3.19 29.74
N PHE A 198 -5.94 -3.97 29.36
CA PHE A 198 -6.13 -5.15 28.53
C PHE A 198 -5.65 -6.38 29.29
N ILE A 199 -6.38 -7.47 29.13
CA ILE A 199 -5.95 -8.81 29.56
C ILE A 199 -5.80 -9.67 28.31
N VAL A 200 -4.66 -10.34 28.20
CA VAL A 200 -4.34 -11.22 27.08
C VAL A 200 -4.00 -12.59 27.63
N LYS A 201 -4.57 -13.62 27.02
CA LYS A 201 -4.34 -15.02 27.35
C LYS A 201 -4.21 -15.81 26.06
N GLY A 202 -3.38 -16.86 26.04
CA GLY A 202 -3.21 -17.66 24.84
C GLY A 202 -2.92 -19.13 25.11
N ASN A 203 -3.38 -19.98 24.20
CA ASN A 203 -2.96 -21.37 24.12
C ASN A 203 -1.87 -21.46 23.05
N ILE A 204 -0.61 -21.50 23.48
CA ILE A 204 0.57 -21.57 22.59
C ILE A 204 1.03 -23.02 22.53
N PRO A 205 0.84 -23.73 21.40
CA PRO A 205 1.24 -25.12 21.30
C PRO A 205 2.75 -25.33 21.45
N GLU A 206 3.14 -26.49 22.02
CA GLU A 206 4.53 -26.94 21.99
C GLU A 206 5.08 -26.93 20.55
N HIS A 207 6.34 -26.49 20.41
CA HIS A 207 7.05 -26.31 19.12
C HIS A 207 6.57 -25.14 18.25
N LEU A 208 5.82 -24.20 18.82
CA LEU A 208 5.56 -22.88 18.23
C LEU A 208 6.39 -21.82 18.97
N SER A 209 7.20 -21.07 18.21
CA SER A 209 8.02 -19.98 18.72
C SER A 209 7.47 -18.66 18.20
N ILE A 210 6.85 -17.88 19.07
CA ILE A 210 6.44 -16.50 18.78
C ILE A 210 7.66 -15.61 18.94
N GLN A 211 8.08 -14.95 17.85
CA GLN A 211 9.20 -14.01 17.87
C GLN A 211 8.77 -12.70 18.53
N TRP A 212 7.57 -12.23 18.15
CA TRP A 212 6.93 -11.05 18.70
C TRP A 212 5.42 -11.16 18.56
N LEU A 213 4.70 -10.57 19.49
CA LEU A 213 3.25 -10.45 19.53
C LEU A 213 2.95 -9.03 19.98
N ARG A 214 2.18 -8.29 19.20
CA ARG A 214 1.87 -6.89 19.47
C ARG A 214 0.37 -6.70 19.61
N LEU A 215 -0.02 -6.01 20.66
CA LEU A 215 -1.36 -5.43 20.81
C LEU A 215 -1.26 -3.94 20.53
N THR A 216 -2.09 -3.47 19.62
CA THR A 216 -2.22 -2.06 19.27
C THR A 216 -3.67 -1.62 19.46
N PHE A 217 -3.89 -0.38 19.89
CA PHE A 217 -5.24 0.16 19.98
C PHE A 217 -5.29 1.62 19.50
N SER A 218 -6.43 2.03 18.95
CA SER A 218 -6.66 3.41 18.54
C SER A 218 -8.15 3.74 18.62
N THR A 219 -8.48 5.02 18.66
CA THR A 219 -9.85 5.53 18.52
C THR A 219 -10.32 5.52 17.06
N ASN A 220 -9.40 5.30 16.12
CA ASN A 220 -9.62 5.22 14.68
C ASN A 220 -9.25 3.82 14.16
N PRO A 221 -9.80 3.38 13.00
CA PRO A 221 -9.41 2.12 12.40
C PRO A 221 -7.90 2.04 12.11
N ILE A 222 -7.30 0.86 12.32
CA ILE A 222 -5.86 0.63 12.20
C ILE A 222 -5.56 -0.05 10.86
N VAL A 223 -4.51 0.40 10.17
CA VAL A 223 -4.06 -0.15 8.88
C VAL A 223 -2.54 -0.36 8.87
N GLU A 224 -2.07 -1.38 8.17
CA GLU A 224 -0.64 -1.76 8.07
C GLU A 224 0.16 -0.90 7.08
N GLN A 225 -0.51 -0.26 6.13
CA GLN A 225 0.13 0.53 5.09
C GLN A 225 -0.27 2.00 5.19
N GLN A 226 0.74 2.87 5.08
CA GLN A 226 0.51 4.30 4.96
C GLN A 226 -0.18 4.56 3.62
N GLN A 227 -1.41 5.07 3.66
CA GLN A 227 -2.11 5.50 2.45
C GLN A 227 -1.48 6.82 1.99
N SER A 228 -0.40 6.76 1.20
CA SER A 228 0.13 7.95 0.52
C SER A 228 -1.01 8.66 -0.20
N PHE A 229 -1.05 9.99 -0.15
CA PHE A 229 -2.06 10.79 -0.86
C PHE A 229 -2.25 10.29 -2.30
N MET A 230 -1.15 10.10 -3.03
CA MET A 230 -1.14 9.61 -4.41
C MET A 230 -1.72 8.21 -4.59
N LEU A 231 -1.71 7.36 -3.56
CA LEU A 231 -2.27 6.01 -3.58
C LEU A 231 -3.73 5.96 -3.09
N ASN A 232 -4.28 7.09 -2.66
CA ASN A 232 -5.66 7.18 -2.18
C ASN A 232 -6.64 7.24 -3.37
N GLU A 233 -7.85 6.73 -3.15
CA GLU A 233 -8.98 6.83 -4.07
C GLU A 233 -9.86 8.06 -3.75
N GLN A 234 -9.88 8.48 -2.48
CA GLN A 234 -10.69 9.60 -2.04
C GLN A 234 -10.22 10.91 -2.67
N GLY A 235 -11.13 11.63 -3.33
CA GLY A 235 -10.84 12.93 -3.94
C GLY A 235 -10.27 12.89 -5.36
N SER A 236 -10.00 11.70 -5.93
CA SER A 236 -9.58 11.56 -7.33
C SER A 236 -10.57 12.20 -8.32
N VAL A 237 -11.88 12.12 -8.02
CA VAL A 237 -12.97 12.75 -8.77
C VAL A 237 -12.76 14.26 -8.95
N LYS A 238 -12.21 14.95 -7.93
CA LYS A 238 -11.96 16.40 -8.01
C LYS A 238 -10.92 16.73 -9.08
N PHE A 239 -9.90 15.90 -9.23
CA PHE A 239 -8.87 16.07 -10.25
C PHE A 239 -9.39 15.77 -11.65
N LYS A 240 -10.32 14.82 -11.82
CA LYS A 240 -10.96 14.53 -13.12
C LYS A 240 -11.62 15.77 -13.73
N TYR A 241 -12.17 16.68 -12.92
CA TYR A 241 -12.76 17.93 -13.42
C TYR A 241 -11.75 18.88 -14.11
N LEU A 242 -10.44 18.74 -13.84
CA LEU A 242 -9.42 19.52 -14.56
C LEU A 242 -9.40 19.23 -16.06
N LEU A 243 -9.94 18.08 -16.49
CA LEU A 243 -10.09 17.76 -17.91
C LEU A 243 -11.02 18.74 -18.64
N ALA A 244 -11.96 19.38 -17.92
CA ALA A 244 -12.82 20.42 -18.47
C ALA A 244 -12.06 21.70 -18.86
N LEU A 245 -10.83 21.88 -18.37
CA LEU A 245 -9.94 22.99 -18.77
C LEU A 245 -9.21 22.72 -20.09
N LEU A 246 -9.21 21.46 -20.58
CA LEU A 246 -8.50 21.07 -21.79
C LEU A 246 -8.93 21.87 -23.04
N PRO A 247 -10.23 22.11 -23.31
CA PRO A 247 -10.66 22.91 -24.46
C PRO A 247 -10.19 24.37 -24.38
N LEU A 248 -10.20 24.97 -23.18
CA LEU A 248 -9.69 26.32 -22.95
C LEU A 248 -8.18 26.38 -23.20
N PHE A 249 -7.45 25.37 -22.75
CA PHE A 249 -6.01 25.25 -22.97
C PHE A 249 -5.66 25.09 -24.46
N ILE A 250 -6.39 24.24 -25.19
CA ILE A 250 -6.24 24.09 -26.65
C ILE A 250 -6.51 25.43 -27.35
N PHE A 251 -7.60 26.12 -27.00
CA PHE A 251 -7.94 27.40 -27.61
C PHE A 251 -6.85 28.46 -27.37
N ALA A 252 -6.32 28.53 -26.14
CA ALA A 252 -5.20 29.42 -25.81
C ALA A 252 -3.96 29.12 -26.66
N LEU A 253 -3.61 27.85 -26.85
CA LEU A 253 -2.48 27.45 -27.69
C LEU A 253 -2.71 27.76 -29.17
N ILE A 254 -3.92 27.55 -29.70
CA ILE A 254 -4.27 27.94 -31.08
C ILE A 254 -4.07 29.44 -31.26
N HIS A 255 -4.47 30.27 -30.28
CA HIS A 255 -4.29 31.72 -30.35
C HIS A 255 -2.82 32.13 -30.30
N VAL A 256 -1.98 31.44 -29.51
CA VAL A 256 -0.55 31.76 -29.35
C VAL A 256 0.28 31.30 -30.56
N TYR A 257 0.05 30.08 -31.04
CA TYR A 257 0.85 29.44 -32.09
C TYR A 257 0.28 29.61 -33.50
N GLN A 258 -0.91 30.21 -33.63
CA GLN A 258 -1.59 30.51 -34.90
C GLN A 258 -1.87 29.27 -35.79
N GLY A 259 -1.94 28.09 -35.18
CA GLY A 259 -2.20 26.83 -35.88
C GLY A 259 -1.40 25.67 -35.30
N PHE A 260 -1.58 24.50 -35.89
CA PHE A 260 -0.77 23.31 -35.59
C PHE A 260 0.49 23.30 -36.43
N GLU A 261 1.57 22.77 -35.87
CA GLU A 261 2.87 22.73 -36.52
C GLU A 261 2.90 21.70 -37.68
N SER A 262 2.31 20.52 -37.49
CA SER A 262 2.16 19.53 -38.57
C SER A 262 0.94 18.62 -38.38
N LEU A 263 0.41 18.06 -39.49
CA LEU A 263 -0.66 17.07 -39.46
C LEU A 263 -0.24 15.79 -38.70
N ARG A 264 1.05 15.43 -38.78
CA ARG A 264 1.64 14.32 -38.04
C ARG A 264 1.51 14.54 -36.54
N ASN A 265 1.94 15.70 -36.05
CA ASN A 265 1.93 16.01 -34.63
C ASN A 265 0.51 16.18 -34.10
N LEU A 266 -0.40 16.75 -34.89
CA LEU A 266 -1.83 16.79 -34.58
C LEU A 266 -2.43 15.39 -34.44
N THR A 267 -2.10 14.46 -35.33
CA THR A 267 -2.66 13.10 -35.31
C THR A 267 -2.14 12.31 -34.11
N ILE A 268 -0.82 12.30 -33.91
CA ILE A 268 -0.19 11.56 -32.81
C ILE A 268 -0.57 12.19 -31.47
N GLY A 269 -0.43 13.50 -31.32
CA GLY A 269 -0.77 14.22 -30.10
C GLY A 269 -2.27 14.17 -29.78
N GLY A 270 -3.14 14.28 -30.80
CA GLY A 270 -4.59 14.16 -30.63
C GLY A 270 -5.03 12.77 -30.16
N LEU A 271 -4.48 11.70 -30.76
CA LEU A 271 -4.77 10.33 -30.34
C LEU A 271 -4.23 10.04 -28.93
N ALA A 272 -3.02 10.51 -28.62
CA ALA A 272 -2.45 10.38 -27.29
C ALA A 272 -3.27 11.15 -26.23
N ALA A 273 -3.69 12.39 -26.55
CA ALA A 273 -4.53 13.20 -25.67
C ALA A 273 -5.88 12.50 -25.38
N LEU A 274 -6.51 11.94 -26.41
CA LEU A 274 -7.75 11.15 -26.26
C LEU A 274 -7.54 9.95 -25.34
N LEU A 275 -6.47 9.17 -25.57
CA LEU A 275 -6.16 7.99 -24.78
C LEU A 275 -5.97 8.34 -23.30
N PHE A 276 -5.16 9.36 -23.00
CA PHE A 276 -4.90 9.77 -21.62
C PHE A 276 -6.11 10.43 -20.96
N ALA A 277 -6.97 11.10 -21.73
CA ALA A 277 -8.25 11.59 -21.24
C ALA A 277 -9.18 10.45 -20.82
N ILE A 278 -9.29 9.40 -21.64
CA ILE A 278 -10.07 8.20 -21.31
C ILE A 278 -9.51 7.53 -20.04
N ASN A 279 -8.19 7.36 -19.95
CA ASN A 279 -7.56 6.76 -18.76
C ASN A 279 -7.78 7.61 -17.50
N THR A 280 -7.76 8.93 -17.61
CA THR A 280 -8.09 9.83 -16.49
C THR A 280 -9.51 9.60 -15.96
N ILE A 281 -10.46 9.25 -16.83
CA ILE A 281 -11.85 8.99 -16.45
C ILE A 281 -11.99 7.61 -15.80
N ILE A 282 -11.34 6.58 -16.37
CA ILE A 282 -11.47 5.17 -15.94
C ILE A 282 -10.87 4.94 -14.55
N TRP A 283 -9.71 5.53 -14.27
CA TRP A 283 -8.99 5.26 -13.02
C TRP A 283 -9.56 6.06 -11.86
N ASP A 284 -9.65 5.44 -10.68
CA ASP A 284 -10.14 6.08 -9.45
C ASP A 284 -9.05 6.38 -8.43
N ILE A 285 -7.81 5.96 -8.70
CA ILE A 285 -6.64 6.22 -7.84
C ILE A 285 -5.93 7.52 -8.26
N GLN A 286 -5.56 8.34 -7.29
CA GLN A 286 -5.02 9.69 -7.53
C GLN A 286 -3.78 9.74 -8.44
N TYR A 287 -2.78 8.88 -8.25
CA TYR A 287 -1.55 8.93 -9.06
C TYR A 287 -1.82 8.64 -10.54
N MET A 288 -2.76 7.73 -10.84
CA MET A 288 -3.16 7.42 -12.21
C MET A 288 -3.91 8.60 -12.83
N VAL A 289 -4.84 9.20 -12.09
CA VAL A 289 -5.60 10.38 -12.55
C VAL A 289 -4.67 11.56 -12.80
N ILE A 290 -3.82 11.92 -11.84
CA ILE A 290 -2.89 13.05 -11.95
C ILE A 290 -1.85 12.80 -13.05
N GLY A 291 -1.27 11.60 -13.08
CA GLY A 291 -0.31 11.21 -14.11
C GLY A 291 -0.92 11.27 -15.51
N CYS A 292 -2.11 10.70 -15.72
CA CYS A 292 -2.79 10.73 -17.01
C CYS A 292 -3.22 12.15 -17.40
N LEU A 293 -3.62 13.01 -16.45
CA LEU A 293 -3.89 14.42 -16.72
C LEU A 293 -2.65 15.11 -17.28
N ILE A 294 -1.50 14.96 -16.62
CA ILE A 294 -0.23 15.56 -17.06
C ILE A 294 0.13 15.05 -18.46
N LEU A 295 0.00 13.75 -18.72
CA LEU A 295 0.26 13.16 -20.04
C LEU A 295 -0.73 13.66 -21.11
N CYS A 296 -1.98 13.92 -20.74
CA CYS A 296 -2.99 14.49 -21.62
C CYS A 296 -2.61 15.93 -22.03
N PHE A 297 -2.25 16.78 -21.07
CA PHE A 297 -1.75 18.13 -21.35
C PHE A 297 -0.44 18.13 -22.15
N ALA A 298 0.47 17.19 -21.85
CA ALA A 298 1.70 17.00 -22.63
C ALA A 298 1.40 16.68 -24.11
N SER A 299 0.39 15.83 -24.35
CA SER A 299 -0.05 15.46 -25.69
C SER A 299 -0.66 16.62 -26.47
N VAL A 300 -1.41 17.50 -25.78
CA VAL A 300 -1.88 18.74 -26.40
C VAL A 300 -0.69 19.66 -26.74
N CYS A 301 0.27 19.84 -25.83
CA CYS A 301 1.48 20.63 -26.09
C CYS A 301 2.29 20.09 -27.29
N TYR A 302 2.32 18.77 -27.47
CA TYR A 302 2.97 18.12 -28.60
C TYR A 302 2.35 18.49 -29.95
N CYS A 303 1.01 18.68 -30.02
CA CYS A 303 0.35 19.14 -31.25
C CYS A 303 0.87 20.49 -31.78
N PHE A 304 1.49 21.30 -30.91
CA PHE A 304 2.00 22.65 -31.21
C PHE A 304 3.54 22.73 -31.10
N GLU A 305 4.26 21.61 -31.02
CA GLU A 305 5.72 21.56 -30.81
C GLU A 305 6.23 22.30 -29.57
N ASN A 306 5.39 22.49 -28.56
CA ASN A 306 5.78 23.32 -27.43
C ASN A 306 6.88 22.63 -26.62
N ARG A 307 8.07 23.24 -26.51
CA ARG A 307 9.26 22.71 -25.80
C ARG A 307 8.98 22.09 -24.43
N TYR A 308 7.93 22.51 -23.72
CA TYR A 308 7.53 21.96 -22.43
C TYR A 308 6.88 20.55 -22.51
N TYR A 309 6.46 20.09 -23.69
CA TYR A 309 5.77 18.80 -23.87
C TYR A 309 6.57 17.63 -23.30
N ARG A 310 7.90 17.63 -23.46
CA ARG A 310 8.82 16.59 -22.99
C ARG A 310 8.89 16.51 -21.47
N LEU A 311 9.02 17.67 -20.83
CA LEU A 311 9.07 17.75 -19.36
C LEU A 311 7.77 17.24 -18.76
N LEU A 312 6.64 17.61 -19.37
CA LEU A 312 5.33 17.11 -18.96
C LEU A 312 5.23 15.59 -19.17
N TYR A 313 5.65 15.04 -20.32
CA TYR A 313 5.68 13.59 -20.53
C TYR A 313 6.53 12.85 -19.50
N LEU A 314 7.74 13.33 -19.23
CA LEU A 314 8.63 12.72 -18.25
C LEU A 314 8.02 12.77 -16.84
N SER A 315 7.45 13.91 -16.44
CA SER A 315 6.83 14.05 -15.12
C SER A 315 5.62 13.13 -14.95
N GLY A 316 4.72 13.06 -15.93
CA GLY A 316 3.58 12.14 -15.92
C GLY A 316 4.01 10.67 -15.90
N TYR A 317 5.02 10.32 -16.70
CA TYR A 317 5.61 8.98 -16.72
C TYR A 317 6.18 8.57 -15.37
N LEU A 318 6.99 9.43 -14.74
CA LEU A 318 7.64 9.14 -13.46
C LEU A 318 6.62 9.00 -12.32
N ILE A 319 5.58 9.84 -12.30
CA ILE A 319 4.48 9.71 -11.33
C ILE A 319 3.80 8.35 -11.48
N ILE A 320 3.42 7.96 -12.70
CA ILE A 320 2.73 6.68 -12.93
C ILE A 320 3.66 5.51 -12.60
N ALA A 321 4.90 5.51 -13.11
CA ALA A 321 5.83 4.41 -12.89
C ALA A 321 6.19 4.23 -11.40
N GLY A 322 6.51 5.32 -10.71
CA GLY A 322 6.93 5.29 -9.31
C GLY A 322 5.81 4.85 -8.38
N TYR A 323 4.63 5.45 -8.50
CA TYR A 323 3.50 5.09 -7.63
C TYR A 323 2.84 3.77 -8.03
N ALA A 324 2.86 3.37 -9.30
CA ALA A 324 2.41 2.02 -9.67
C ALA A 324 3.33 0.94 -9.11
N GLN A 325 4.65 1.16 -9.12
CA GLN A 325 5.59 0.23 -8.49
C GLN A 325 5.29 0.09 -7.00
N GLN A 326 4.99 1.19 -6.31
CA GLN A 326 4.60 1.14 -4.90
C GLN A 326 3.23 0.48 -4.68
N TYR A 327 2.24 0.79 -5.52
CA TYR A 327 0.87 0.28 -5.39
C TYR A 327 0.77 -1.23 -5.62
N TYR A 328 1.51 -1.76 -6.58
CA TYR A 328 1.50 -3.18 -6.91
C TYR A 328 2.56 -3.99 -6.18
N ASP A 329 3.29 -3.38 -5.23
CA ASP A 329 4.43 -3.99 -4.55
C ASP A 329 5.46 -4.61 -5.52
N GLY A 330 5.91 -3.78 -6.47
CA GLY A 330 6.92 -4.13 -7.46
C GLY A 330 6.38 -4.47 -8.85
N PHE A 331 7.28 -4.99 -9.70
CA PHE A 331 7.03 -5.27 -11.12
C PHE A 331 6.41 -6.65 -11.33
N ASN A 332 5.15 -6.81 -10.94
CA ASN A 332 4.40 -8.06 -11.09
C ASN A 332 3.45 -8.06 -12.31
N LYS A 333 2.73 -9.17 -12.52
CA LYS A 333 1.77 -9.31 -13.63
C LYS A 333 0.69 -8.22 -13.60
N ALA A 334 0.19 -7.86 -12.42
CA ALA A 334 -0.84 -6.84 -12.27
C ALA A 334 -0.32 -5.46 -12.70
N PHE A 335 0.89 -5.09 -12.27
CA PHE A 335 1.59 -3.89 -12.74
C PHE A 335 1.61 -3.82 -14.27
N PHE A 336 2.18 -4.83 -14.94
CA PHE A 336 2.33 -4.79 -16.40
C PHE A 336 1.00 -4.81 -17.15
N THR A 337 0.00 -5.53 -16.63
CA THR A 337 -1.31 -5.62 -17.28
C THR A 337 -2.06 -4.28 -17.20
N GLN A 338 -1.91 -3.55 -16.10
CA GLN A 338 -2.69 -2.33 -15.84
C GLN A 338 -1.98 -1.05 -16.30
N THR A 339 -0.65 -0.96 -16.18
CA THR A 339 0.10 0.28 -16.46
C THR A 339 0.98 0.18 -17.71
N GLY A 340 1.22 -1.02 -18.24
CA GLY A 340 2.18 -1.26 -19.32
C GLY A 340 1.92 -0.42 -20.58
N LEU A 341 0.68 -0.37 -21.07
CA LEU A 341 0.33 0.38 -22.28
C LEU A 341 0.58 1.89 -22.12
N ILE A 342 0.18 2.44 -20.97
CA ILE A 342 0.34 3.86 -20.63
C ILE A 342 1.82 4.23 -20.57
N LEU A 343 2.62 3.38 -19.91
CA LEU A 343 4.06 3.59 -19.77
C LEU A 343 4.79 3.49 -21.11
N ILE A 344 4.45 2.51 -21.96
CA ILE A 344 5.05 2.35 -23.29
C ILE A 344 4.77 3.57 -24.16
N ILE A 345 3.52 4.02 -24.21
CA ILE A 345 3.12 5.17 -25.03
C ILE A 345 3.73 6.46 -24.49
N GLY A 346 3.70 6.69 -23.18
CA GLY A 346 4.34 7.86 -22.55
C GLY A 346 5.84 7.92 -22.84
N LEU A 347 6.54 6.78 -22.73
CA LEU A 347 7.97 6.66 -23.04
C LEU A 347 8.24 6.89 -24.54
N SER A 348 7.41 6.33 -25.41
CA SER A 348 7.56 6.46 -26.87
C SER A 348 7.40 7.91 -27.31
N MET A 349 6.43 8.63 -26.75
CA MET A 349 6.20 10.06 -27.01
C MET A 349 7.33 10.94 -26.49
N TYR A 350 8.00 10.56 -25.39
CA TYR A 350 9.17 11.28 -24.90
C TYR A 350 10.38 11.15 -25.83
N PHE A 351 10.62 9.94 -26.38
CA PHE A 351 11.74 9.67 -27.28
C PHE A 351 11.48 10.02 -28.75
N LEU A 352 10.25 10.37 -29.10
CA LEU A 352 9.91 10.96 -30.39
C LEU A 352 10.53 12.37 -30.47
N GLU A 353 11.78 12.48 -30.95
CA GLU A 353 12.37 13.73 -31.42
C GLU A 353 12.92 13.66 -32.85
N SER A 354 12.63 14.77 -33.55
CA SER A 354 13.26 15.38 -34.72
C SER A 354 14.27 14.54 -35.51
N ASN A 355 13.77 13.80 -36.49
CA ASN A 355 14.57 13.46 -37.67
C ASN A 355 14.68 14.63 -38.67
N GLU A 356 14.56 15.87 -38.21
CA GLU A 356 14.71 17.06 -39.05
C GLU A 356 15.74 18.00 -38.41
N ALA A 357 17.01 17.67 -38.63
CA ALA A 357 18.13 18.61 -38.60
C ALA A 357 18.97 18.40 -39.86
#